data_AF-A0A658R5G7-F1
#
_entry.id   AF-A0A658R5G7-F1
#
_cell.length_a   1.000
_cell.length_b   1.000
_cell.length_c   1.000
_cell.angle_alpha   90.00
_cell.angle_beta   90.00
_cell.angle_gamma   90.00
#
_symmetry.space_group_name_H-M   'P 1'
#
loop_
_entity.id
_entity.type
_entity.pdbx_description
1 polymer ?
#
loop_
_entity_poly.entity_id
_entity_poly.type
_entity_poly.pdbx_seq_one_letter_code
_entity_poly.pdbx_strand_id
1 'polypeptide(L)' 'MKRKPPRGTLVRYEARIVEVLGEARGQRIMIRSIHADGSERLTAVKLNSLRALDDQLF' A
#
# COMPACT_ATOMS: atom_id res chain seq x y z
N MET A 1 2.41 -15.08 -9.82
CA MET A 1 1.61 -13.83 -9.90
C MET A 1 1.34 -13.35 -8.48
N LYS A 2 1.64 -12.09 -8.13
CA LYS A 2 1.52 -11.62 -6.73
C LYS A 2 0.03 -11.49 -6.37
N ARG A 3 -0.40 -12.02 -5.22
CA ARG A 3 -1.79 -11.91 -4.76
C ARG A 3 -2.09 -10.46 -4.37
N LYS A 4 -3.26 -9.95 -4.74
CA LYS A 4 -3.70 -8.61 -4.34
C LYS A 4 -4.02 -8.61 -2.84
N PRO A 5 -3.45 -7.67 -2.05
CA PRO A 5 -3.78 -7.57 -0.64
C PRO A 5 -5.25 -7.15 -0.45
N PRO A 6 -5.96 -7.66 0.57
CA PRO A 6 -7.26 -7.15 0.97
C PRO A 6 -7.23 -5.65 1.33
N ARG A 7 -8.38 -4.98 1.27
CA ARG A 7 -8.54 -3.63 1.83
C ARG A 7 -8.24 -3.63 3.33
N GLY A 8 -7.63 -2.56 3.84
CA GLY A 8 -7.17 -2.42 5.22
C GLY A 8 -5.81 -3.06 5.49
N THR A 9 -5.25 -3.84 4.54
CA THR A 9 -3.92 -4.43 4.72
C THR A 9 -2.86 -3.34 4.80
N LEU A 10 -2.00 -3.40 5.82
CA LEU A 10 -0.80 -2.58 5.88
C LEU A 10 0.32 -3.22 5.06
N VAL A 11 0.92 -2.45 4.17
CA VAL A 11 2.02 -2.88 3.31
C VAL A 11 3.12 -1.83 3.30
N ARG A 12 4.32 -2.20 2.87
CA ARG A 12 5.40 -1.26 2.63
C ARG A 12 5.41 -0.80 1.18
N TYR A 13 5.47 0.52 1.00
CA TYR A 13 5.68 1.19 -0.27
C TYR A 13 6.83 2.17 -0.11
N GLU A 14 7.93 1.91 -0.82
CA GLU A 14 9.20 2.61 -0.59
C GLU A 14 9.58 2.57 0.91
N ALA A 15 9.88 3.73 1.51
CA ALA A 15 10.22 3.87 2.92
C ALA A 15 9.01 4.06 3.86
N ARG A 16 7.78 3.75 3.41
CA ARG A 16 6.55 4.06 4.16
C ARG A 16 5.66 2.83 4.37
N ILE A 17 4.99 2.79 5.51
CA ILE A 17 3.85 1.90 5.74
C ILE A 17 2.61 2.59 5.21
N VAL A 18 1.82 1.87 4.42
CA VAL A 18 0.62 2.38 3.74
C VAL A 18 -0.54 1.41 3.91
N GLU A 19 -1.75 1.94 3.95
CA GLU A 19 -2.99 1.14 3.98
C GLU A 19 -3.46 0.87 2.55
N VAL A 20 -3.85 -0.37 2.25
CA VAL A 20 -4.50 -0.73 1.00
C VAL A 20 -5.98 -0.35 1.04
N LEU A 21 -6.44 0.43 0.07
CA LEU A 21 -7.86 0.82 -0.06
C LEU A 21 -8.64 -0.06 -1.05
N GLY A 22 -7.94 -0.81 -1.90
CA GLY A 22 -8.54 -1.74 -2.86
C GLY A 22 -7.91 -1.63 -4.25
N GLU A 23 -8.58 -2.24 -5.23
CA GLU A 23 -8.12 -2.22 -6.62
C GLU A 23 -8.32 -0.86 -7.29
N ALA A 24 -7.40 -0.54 -8.21
CA ALA A 24 -7.50 0.59 -9.12
C ALA A 24 -7.32 0.11 -10.57
N ARG A 25 -7.49 1.02 -11.54
CA ARG A 25 -7.35 0.69 -12.97
C ARG A 25 -5.95 0.17 -13.30
N GLY A 26 -5.88 -0.84 -14.17
CA GLY A 26 -4.63 -1.28 -14.80
C GLY A 26 -3.67 -2.04 -13.88
N GLN A 27 -4.20 -2.98 -13.08
CA GLN A 27 -3.42 -3.76 -12.09
C GLN A 27 -2.71 -2.90 -11.03
N ARG A 28 -3.30 -1.74 -10.73
CA ARG A 28 -2.86 -0.87 -9.66
C ARG A 28 -3.69 -1.11 -8.41
N ILE A 29 -3.12 -0.75 -7.27
CA ILE A 29 -3.76 -0.79 -5.97
C ILE A 29 -3.85 0.66 -5.47
N MET A 30 -5.03 1.08 -5.02
CA MET A 30 -5.17 2.32 -4.29
C MET A 30 -4.60 2.14 -2.89
N ILE A 31 -3.72 3.05 -2.51
CA ILE A 31 -3.15 3.12 -1.16
C ILE A 31 -3.42 4.47 -0.52
N ARG A 32 -3.47 4.47 0.80
CA ARG A 32 -3.43 5.65 1.66
C ARG A 32 -2.08 5.69 2.37
N SER A 33 -1.41 6.83 2.31
CA SER A 33 -0.15 7.07 3.01
C SER A 33 -0.18 8.38 3.78
N ILE A 34 0.47 8.39 4.94
CA ILE A 34 0.79 9.61 5.68
C ILE A 34 2.19 10.08 5.26
N HIS A 35 2.30 11.36 4.93
CA HIS A 35 3.56 11.99 4.55
C HIS A 35 4.24 12.66 5.76
N ALA A 36 5.50 13.06 5.60
CA ALA A 36 6.29 13.69 6.66
C ALA A 36 5.68 15.01 7.18
N ASP A 37 4.87 15.66 6.34
CA ASP A 37 4.09 16.85 6.69
C ASP A 37 2.79 16.51 7.45
N GLY A 38 2.56 15.24 7.78
CA GLY A 38 1.34 14.75 8.41
C GLY A 38 0.14 14.64 7.46
N SER A 39 0.28 15.04 6.19
CA SER A 39 -0.83 14.98 5.23
C SER A 39 -1.13 13.55 4.78
N GLU A 40 -2.42 13.26 4.65
CA GLU A 40 -2.88 12.04 4.01
C GLU A 40 -2.88 12.21 2.50
N ARG A 41 -2.40 11.19 1.77
CA ARG A 41 -2.48 11.15 0.31
C ARG A 41 -2.98 9.80 -0.18
N LEU A 42 -3.86 9.85 -1.18
CA LEU A 42 -4.35 8.68 -1.90
C LEU A 42 -3.58 8.54 -3.20
N THR A 43 -3.05 7.36 -3.49
CA THR A 43 -2.26 7.14 -4.71
C THR A 43 -2.52 5.74 -5.25
N ALA A 44 -2.77 5.63 -6.56
CA ALA A 44 -2.76 4.35 -7.24
C ALA A 44 -1.30 3.96 -7.49
N VAL A 45 -0.84 2.78 -7.05
CA VAL A 45 0.53 2.27 -7.28
C VAL A 45 0.50 0.90 -7.95
N LYS A 46 1.60 0.45 -8.56
CA LYS A 46 1.65 -0.89 -9.15
C LYS A 46 1.65 -1.94 -8.04
N LEU A 47 0.97 -3.07 -8.23
CA LEU A 47 0.96 -4.15 -7.24
C LEU A 47 2.39 -4.66 -6.90
N ASN A 48 3.30 -4.64 -7.88
CA ASN A 48 4.67 -5.13 -7.68
C ASN A 48 5.56 -4.19 -6.84
N SER A 49 5.19 -2.91 -6.67
CA SER A 49 5.91 -1.96 -5.81
C SER A 49 5.54 -2.08 -4.33
N LEU A 50 4.54 -2.90 -4.00
CA LEU A 50 4.12 -3.15 -2.61
C LEU A 50 4.84 -4.37 -2.05
N ARG A 51 5.32 -4.29 -0.81
CA ARG A 51 5.89 -5.43 -0.06
C ARG A 51 5.02 -5.73 1.15
N ALA A 52 4.81 -7.00 1.44
CA ALA A 52 4.19 -7.40 2.70
C ALA A 52 5.09 -6.92 3.87
N LEU A 53 4.47 -6.65 5.01
CA LEU A 53 5.22 -6.31 6.22
C LEU A 53 5.79 -7.55 6.92
N ASP A 54 5.32 -8.75 6.56
CA ASP A 54 5.69 -10.04 7.17
C ASP A 54 5.75 -9.92 8.72
N ASP A 55 6.63 -10.66 9.39
CA ASP A 55 6.71 -10.72 10.87
C ASP A 55 7.29 -9.42 11.50
N GLN A 56 7.27 -8.29 10.81
CA GLN A 56 7.77 -7.00 11.33
C GLN A 56 6.73 -6.22 12.12
N LEU A 57 5.54 -6.78 12.28
CA LEU A 57 4.49 -6.24 13.14
C LEU A 57 4.44 -7.11 14.40
N PHE A 58 5.32 -6.74 15.35
CA PHE A 58 5.41 -7.20 16.75
C PHE A 58 5.66 -8.69 16.97
#